data_AF-A0A5B2UHN0-F1
#
_entry.id   AF-A0A5B2UHN0-F1
#
_cell.length_a   1.000
_cell.length_b   1.000
_cell.length_c   1.000
_cell.angle_alpha   90.00
_cell.angle_beta   90.00
_cell.angle_gamma   90.00
#
_symmetry.space_group_name_H-M   'P 1'
#
loop_
_entity.id
_entity.type
_entity.pdbx_description
1 polymer ?
#
loop_
_entity_poly.entity_id
_entity_poly.type
_entity_poly.pdbx_seq_one_letter_code
_entity_poly.pdbx_strand_id
1 'polypeptide(L)'
;ASSPNLKFILTDVEVTGLSGCKPKQIQHGSKLELKILCQAKLNGNYELNGQVLVLPIKGKGKIHVDLKTTQINVDANYEEKLGDDGKKHWHITKWSYTFELKDKSDVVFENLFDGNEVLGQAARELIANNGNDIIKEIGSPMIKAAVARVMKNIERFFKAIPVEDLILN
;
A
#
# COMPACT_ATOMS: atom_id res chain seq x y z
N ALA A 1 -12.15 -3.53 -2.86
CA ALA A 1 -11.76 -4.69 -3.68
C ALA A 1 -12.99 -5.57 -3.74
N SER A 2 -13.61 -5.75 -4.91
CA SER A 2 -14.81 -6.58 -4.99
C SER A 2 -14.45 -7.90 -5.66
N SER A 3 -14.58 -9.00 -4.92
CA SER A 3 -14.59 -10.34 -5.51
C SER A 3 -16.06 -10.78 -5.68
N PRO A 4 -16.36 -11.85 -6.44
CA PRO A 4 -17.74 -12.33 -6.58
C PRO A 4 -18.45 -12.57 -5.24
N ASN A 5 -17.68 -12.88 -4.20
CA ASN A 5 -18.17 -13.26 -2.88
C ASN A 5 -17.85 -12.22 -1.79
N LEU A 6 -17.32 -11.05 -2.14
CA LEU A 6 -16.99 -9.99 -1.19
C LEU A 6 -17.24 -8.61 -1.77
N LYS A 7 -18.18 -7.88 -1.17
CA LYS A 7 -18.31 -6.43 -1.29
C LYS A 7 -17.49 -5.78 -0.19
N PHE A 8 -16.42 -5.07 -0.56
CA PHE A 8 -15.64 -4.27 0.38
C PHE A 8 -15.38 -2.87 -0.18
N ILE A 9 -15.99 -1.88 0.49
CA ILE A 9 -15.92 -0.46 0.16
C ILE A 9 -15.23 0.27 1.30
N LEU A 10 -14.31 1.16 0.93
CA LEU A 10 -13.64 2.07 1.85
C LEU A 10 -13.92 3.51 1.41
N THR A 11 -14.29 4.37 2.37
CA THR A 11 -14.49 5.81 2.15
C THR A 11 -13.80 6.60 3.26
N ASP A 12 -13.57 7.89 3.00
CA ASP A 12 -12.97 8.82 3.98
C ASP A 12 -11.65 8.29 4.56
N VAL A 13 -10.84 7.72 3.66
CA VAL A 13 -9.60 7.04 4.02
C VAL A 13 -8.48 8.04 4.25
N GLU A 14 -7.87 7.95 5.42
CA GLU A 14 -6.62 8.63 5.76
C GLU A 14 -5.50 7.60 5.87
N VAL A 15 -4.37 7.85 5.21
CA VAL A 15 -3.15 7.03 5.32
C VAL A 15 -2.03 7.91 5.85
N THR A 16 -1.42 7.49 6.95
CA THR A 16 -0.31 8.20 7.61
C THR A 16 0.92 7.30 7.77
N GLY A 17 2.08 7.89 8.09
CA GLY A 17 3.33 7.17 8.34
C GLY A 17 4.26 7.02 7.13
N LEU A 18 3.80 7.31 5.91
CA LEU A 18 4.60 7.17 4.69
C LEU A 18 5.89 8.01 4.68
N SER A 19 5.92 9.16 5.37
CA SER A 19 7.13 9.98 5.52
C SER A 19 8.22 9.31 6.36
N GLY A 20 7.86 8.32 7.18
CA GLY A 20 8.79 7.52 7.98
C GLY A 20 9.38 6.32 7.26
N CYS A 21 9.01 6.09 5.99
CA CYS A 21 9.56 5.03 5.17
C CYS A 21 11.08 5.20 5.01
N LYS A 22 11.84 4.12 5.19
CA LYS A 22 13.30 4.12 5.13
C LYS A 22 13.78 3.31 3.92
N PRO A 23 14.59 3.89 3.03
CA PRO A 23 15.26 3.10 2.00
C PRO A 23 16.24 2.14 2.68
N LYS A 24 16.17 0.86 2.31
CA LYS A 24 17.15 -0.16 2.68
C LYS A 24 18.16 -0.42 1.57
N GLN A 25 17.73 -0.27 0.33
CA GLN A 25 18.55 -0.50 -0.84
C GLN A 25 18.02 0.37 -1.97
N ILE A 26 18.94 1.02 -2.66
CA ILE A 26 18.68 1.72 -3.92
C ILE A 26 19.79 1.24 -4.86
N GLN A 27 19.41 0.59 -5.95
CA GLN A 27 20.34 0.21 -7.01
C GLN A 27 19.91 0.89 -8.30
N HIS A 28 20.90 1.38 -9.03
CA HIS A 28 20.76 2.09 -10.28
C HIS A 28 21.70 1.43 -11.29
N GLY A 29 21.19 1.11 -12.48
CA GLY A 29 21.88 0.32 -13.50
C GLY A 29 21.03 0.25 -14.77
N SER A 30 20.66 -0.95 -15.23
CA SER A 30 19.67 -1.09 -16.32
C SER A 30 18.23 -0.81 -15.88
N LYS A 31 17.96 -0.85 -14.57
CA LYS A 31 16.71 -0.48 -13.92
C LYS A 31 17.00 0.16 -12.56
N LEU A 32 16.02 0.87 -12.02
CA LEU A 32 15.99 1.33 -10.64
C LEU A 32 15.37 0.24 -9.77
N GLU A 33 16.11 -0.25 -8.78
CA GLU A 33 15.63 -1.22 -7.81
C GLU A 33 15.62 -0.58 -6.43
N LEU A 34 14.44 -0.50 -5.82
CA LEU A 34 14.22 0.14 -4.53
C LEU A 34 13.71 -0.91 -3.55
N LYS A 35 14.38 -1.05 -2.40
CA LYS A 35 13.84 -1.76 -1.24
C LYS A 35 13.59 -0.76 -0.14
N ILE A 36 12.35 -0.65 0.30
CA ILE A 36 11.91 0.35 1.28
C ILE A 36 11.21 -0.40 2.42
N LEU A 37 11.52 -0.02 3.66
CA LEU A 37 10.72 -0.43 4.82
C LEU A 37 9.81 0.72 5.24
N CYS A 38 8.53 0.42 5.38
CA CYS A 38 7.51 1.37 5.77
C CYS A 38 6.73 0.84 6.97
N GLN A 39 6.26 1.77 7.79
CA GLN A 39 5.18 1.55 8.75
C GLN A 39 4.10 2.56 8.39
N ALA A 40 2.85 2.13 8.37
CA ALA A 40 1.76 2.98 7.93
C ALA A 40 0.49 2.67 8.71
N LYS A 41 -0.32 3.70 8.95
CA LYS A 41 -1.64 3.54 9.54
C LYS A 41 -2.69 3.94 8.52
N LEU A 42 -3.80 3.21 8.51
CA LEU A 42 -4.98 3.55 7.74
C LEU A 42 -6.16 3.68 8.70
N ASN A 43 -6.86 4.81 8.62
CA ASN A 43 -8.14 5.02 9.28
C ASN A 43 -9.18 5.36 8.21
N GLY A 44 -10.42 4.96 8.41
CA GLY A 44 -11.49 5.34 7.50
C GLY A 44 -12.83 4.75 7.85
N ASN A 45 -13.77 4.88 6.93
CA ASN A 45 -15.08 4.25 6.98
C ASN A 45 -15.07 3.01 6.08
N TYR A 46 -15.75 1.95 6.48
CA TYR A 46 -15.91 0.74 5.69
C TYR A 46 -17.37 0.31 5.57
N GLU A 47 -17.67 -0.36 4.46
CA GLU A 47 -18.83 -1.23 4.31
C GLU A 47 -18.36 -2.56 3.75
N LEU A 48 -18.66 -3.64 4.47
CA LEU A 48 -18.23 -4.99 4.13
C LEU A 48 -19.43 -5.93 4.17
N ASN A 49 -19.55 -6.77 3.14
CA ASN A 49 -20.50 -7.88 3.11
C ASN A 49 -19.96 -9.00 2.22
N GLY A 50 -19.77 -10.19 2.78
CA GLY A 50 -19.32 -11.36 2.03
C GLY A 50 -18.53 -12.31 2.91
N GLN A 51 -17.46 -12.88 2.34
CA GLN A 51 -16.55 -13.77 3.04
C GLN A 51 -15.14 -13.21 3.00
N VAL A 52 -14.46 -13.23 4.16
CA VAL A 52 -13.02 -12.91 4.28
C VAL A 52 -12.35 -14.12 4.90
N LEU A 53 -11.26 -14.61 4.29
CA LEU A 53 -10.68 -15.91 4.57
C LEU A 53 -11.74 -17.01 4.43
N VAL A 54 -12.15 -17.62 5.55
CA VAL A 54 -13.23 -18.62 5.61
C VAL A 54 -14.49 -18.10 6.30
N LEU A 55 -14.46 -16.88 6.84
CA LEU A 55 -15.50 -16.36 7.71
C LEU A 55 -16.51 -15.50 6.93
N PRO A 56 -17.81 -15.84 6.94
CA PRO A 56 -18.86 -14.95 6.50
C PRO A 56 -18.90 -13.73 7.42
N ILE A 57 -18.76 -12.53 6.86
CA ILE A 57 -18.62 -11.30 7.62
C ILE A 57 -19.42 -10.19 6.95
N LYS A 58 -20.07 -9.37 7.78
CA LYS A 58 -20.74 -8.15 7.37
C LYS A 58 -20.53 -7.06 8.40
N GLY A 59 -20.61 -5.82 7.98
CA GLY A 59 -20.62 -4.68 8.89
C GLY A 59 -20.39 -3.37 8.17
N LYS A 60 -20.67 -2.29 8.90
CA LYS A 60 -20.44 -0.93 8.44
C LYS A 60 -20.04 -0.07 9.62
N GLY A 61 -18.90 0.58 9.54
CA GLY A 61 -18.34 1.32 10.66
C GLY A 61 -16.97 1.90 10.37
N LYS A 62 -16.18 2.11 11.42
CA LYS A 62 -14.78 2.52 11.30
C LYS A 62 -13.87 1.32 11.07
N ILE A 63 -12.83 1.54 10.29
CA ILE A 63 -11.72 0.62 10.12
C ILE A 63 -10.44 1.28 10.60
N HIS A 64 -9.64 0.51 11.33
CA HIS A 64 -8.30 0.89 11.76
C HIS A 64 -7.33 -0.20 11.33
N VAL A 65 -6.27 0.19 10.64
CA VAL A 65 -5.19 -0.71 10.25
C VAL A 65 -3.87 -0.10 10.71
N ASP A 66 -3.08 -0.91 11.41
CA ASP A 66 -1.70 -0.61 11.73
C ASP A 66 -0.80 -1.59 10.96
N LEU A 67 -0.33 -1.14 9.79
CA LEU A 67 0.72 -1.84 9.06
C LEU A 67 2.03 -1.56 9.81
N LYS A 68 2.50 -2.59 10.51
CA LYS A 68 3.83 -2.63 11.12
C LYS A 68 4.91 -2.65 10.03
N THR A 69 6.05 -3.28 10.26
CA THR A 69 7.13 -3.27 9.26
C THR A 69 6.68 -3.97 7.98
N THR A 70 6.53 -3.18 6.91
CA THR A 70 6.21 -3.65 5.56
C THR A 70 7.39 -3.34 4.66
N GLN A 71 7.93 -4.37 4.02
CA GLN A 71 8.92 -4.20 2.97
C GLN A 71 8.21 -4.02 1.64
N ILE A 72 8.54 -2.96 0.90
CA ILE A 72 8.11 -2.73 -0.47
C ILE A 72 9.35 -2.81 -1.35
N ASN A 73 9.31 -3.69 -2.35
CA ASN A 73 10.33 -3.73 -3.40
C ASN A 73 9.73 -3.16 -4.68
N VAL A 74 10.42 -2.22 -5.32
CA VAL A 74 10.01 -1.63 -6.60
C VAL A 74 11.11 -1.87 -7.62
N ASP A 75 10.72 -2.35 -8.78
CA ASP A 75 11.54 -2.38 -9.99
C ASP A 75 10.98 -1.37 -10.98
N ALA A 76 11.78 -0.39 -11.40
CA ALA A 76 11.38 0.64 -12.36
C ALA A 76 12.36 0.71 -13.53
N ASN A 77 11.84 0.46 -14.73
CA ASN A 77 12.52 0.76 -15.98
C ASN A 77 12.42 2.25 -16.27
N TYR A 78 13.49 2.83 -16.79
CA TYR A 78 13.56 4.23 -17.12
C TYR A 78 14.41 4.45 -18.38
N GLU A 79 14.28 5.63 -18.96
CA GLU A 79 15.05 6.08 -20.11
C GLU A 79 15.50 7.54 -19.90
N GLU A 80 16.58 7.94 -20.58
CA GLU A 80 17.00 9.32 -20.66
C GLU A 80 16.34 10.01 -21.85
N LYS A 81 15.72 11.17 -21.62
CA LYS A 81 15.17 12.02 -22.68
C LYS A 81 15.68 13.44 -22.54
N LEU A 82 15.84 14.11 -23.68
CA LEU A 82 16.15 15.53 -23.70
C LEU A 82 14.90 16.31 -23.26
N GLY A 83 15.04 17.13 -22.21
CA GLY A 83 14.02 18.06 -21.76
C GLY A 83 14.03 19.35 -22.59
N ASP A 84 13.03 20.20 -22.35
CA ASP A 84 12.91 21.51 -23.01
C ASP A 84 14.05 22.47 -22.62
N ASP A 85 14.76 22.17 -21.53
CA ASP A 85 15.96 22.86 -21.06
C ASP A 85 17.25 22.43 -21.79
N GLY A 86 17.15 21.47 -22.73
CA GLY A 86 18.29 20.92 -23.45
C GLY A 86 19.15 19.97 -22.61
N LYS A 87 18.70 19.60 -21.41
CA LYS A 87 19.40 18.64 -20.54
C LYS A 87 18.72 17.29 -20.58
N LYS A 88 19.43 16.24 -20.16
CA LYS A 88 18.84 14.91 -20.04
C LYS A 88 18.08 14.77 -18.73
N HIS A 89 16.90 14.17 -18.80
CA HIS A 89 16.03 13.86 -17.66
C HIS A 89 15.68 12.38 -17.67
N TRP A 90 15.42 11.79 -16.50
CA TRP A 90 14.94 10.42 -16.41
C TRP A 90 13.42 10.35 -16.58
N HIS A 91 12.97 9.33 -17.29
CA HIS A 91 11.56 9.02 -17.50
C HIS A 91 11.27 7.57 -17.14
N ILE A 92 10.40 7.34 -16.17
CA ILE A 92 9.96 5.99 -15.78
C ILE A 92 9.00 5.47 -16.85
N THR A 93 9.39 4.40 -17.53
CA THR A 93 8.60 3.80 -18.62
C THR A 93 7.67 2.70 -18.12
N LYS A 94 8.14 1.91 -17.15
CA LYS A 94 7.40 0.81 -16.55
C LYS A 94 7.90 0.59 -15.14
N TRP A 95 7.01 0.21 -14.24
CA TRP A 95 7.41 -0.25 -12.92
C TRP A 95 6.52 -1.39 -12.45
N SER A 96 7.06 -2.18 -11.54
CA SER A 96 6.37 -3.23 -10.81
C SER A 96 6.76 -3.16 -9.35
N TYR A 97 5.93 -3.70 -8.47
CA TYR A 97 6.23 -3.76 -7.07
C TYR A 97 5.80 -5.08 -6.46
N THR A 98 6.47 -5.45 -5.37
CA THR A 98 6.04 -6.49 -4.44
C THR A 98 6.02 -5.88 -3.04
N PHE A 99 5.24 -6.49 -2.14
CA PHE A 99 5.29 -6.13 -0.73
C PHE A 99 5.30 -7.38 0.15
N GLU A 100 5.88 -7.24 1.34
CA GLU A 100 5.97 -8.29 2.33
C GLU A 100 5.72 -7.69 3.72
N LEU A 101 4.78 -8.24 4.46
CA LEU A 101 4.50 -7.86 5.85
C LEU A 101 5.48 -8.61 6.75
N LYS A 102 6.51 -7.92 7.24
CA LYS A 102 7.58 -8.51 8.07
C LYS A 102 7.12 -8.79 9.49
N ASP A 103 6.24 -7.94 10.01
CA ASP A 103 5.65 -8.08 11.33
C ASP A 103 4.13 -8.34 11.21
N LYS A 104 3.52 -8.83 12.29
CA LYS A 104 2.07 -8.99 12.37
C LYS A 104 1.41 -7.61 12.40
N SER A 105 0.55 -7.34 11.43
CA SER A 105 -0.22 -6.10 11.34
C SER A 105 -1.53 -6.23 12.12
N ASP A 106 -2.01 -5.10 12.64
CA ASP A 106 -3.28 -5.02 13.35
C ASP A 106 -4.38 -4.53 12.41
N VAL A 107 -5.53 -5.19 12.42
CA VAL A 107 -6.71 -4.81 11.66
C VAL A 107 -7.91 -4.82 12.60
N VAL A 108 -8.67 -3.75 12.61
CA VAL A 108 -9.87 -3.61 13.44
C VAL A 108 -11.01 -3.09 12.58
N PHE A 109 -12.13 -3.80 12.64
CA PHE A 109 -13.41 -3.39 12.07
C PHE A 109 -14.40 -3.15 13.22
N GLU A 110 -14.92 -1.94 13.33
CA GLU A 110 -15.96 -1.61 14.31
C GLU A 110 -17.35 -1.94 13.77
N ASN A 111 -18.29 -2.32 14.64
CA ASN A 111 -19.68 -2.58 14.26
C ASN A 111 -19.84 -3.73 13.24
N LEU A 112 -19.08 -4.81 13.43
CA LEU A 112 -19.32 -6.08 12.74
C LEU A 112 -20.67 -6.69 13.15
N PHE A 113 -21.32 -7.38 12.20
CA PHE A 113 -22.62 -8.03 12.36
C PHE A 113 -23.70 -7.12 12.95
N ASP A 114 -23.69 -5.84 12.55
CA ASP A 114 -24.64 -4.83 13.01
C ASP A 114 -24.68 -4.71 14.56
N GLY A 115 -23.54 -4.93 15.21
CA GLY A 115 -23.38 -4.81 16.67
C GLY A 115 -23.68 -6.09 17.46
N ASN A 116 -23.90 -7.24 16.81
CA ASN A 116 -24.09 -8.49 17.53
C ASN A 116 -22.78 -8.91 18.24
N GLU A 117 -22.75 -8.87 19.57
CA GLU A 117 -21.53 -9.11 20.34
C GLU A 117 -20.95 -10.52 20.19
N VAL A 118 -21.80 -11.55 20.10
CA VAL A 118 -21.32 -12.94 20.02
C VAL A 118 -20.63 -13.20 18.69
N LEU A 119 -21.28 -12.85 17.58
CA LEU A 119 -20.70 -13.01 16.24
C LEU A 119 -19.54 -12.03 16.03
N GLY A 120 -19.68 -10.81 16.54
CA GLY A 120 -18.66 -9.77 16.50
C GLY A 120 -17.38 -10.20 17.22
N GLN A 121 -17.48 -10.79 18.41
CA GLN A 121 -16.32 -11.24 19.18
C GLN A 121 -15.51 -12.30 18.42
N ALA A 122 -16.15 -13.37 17.96
CA ALA A 122 -15.48 -14.44 17.23
C ALA A 122 -14.76 -13.91 15.97
N ALA A 123 -15.40 -12.98 15.25
CA ALA A 123 -14.78 -12.35 14.09
C ALA A 123 -13.62 -11.43 14.44
N ARG A 124 -13.75 -10.61 15.48
CA ARG A 124 -12.67 -9.74 15.96
C ARG A 124 -11.43 -10.55 16.34
N GLU A 125 -11.60 -11.68 17.03
CA GLU A 125 -10.49 -12.57 17.40
C GLU A 125 -9.82 -13.20 16.18
N LEU A 126 -10.60 -13.68 15.21
CA LEU A 126 -10.06 -14.21 13.96
C LEU A 126 -9.29 -13.13 13.19
N ILE A 127 -9.85 -11.92 13.09
CA ILE A 127 -9.21 -10.79 12.40
C ILE A 127 -7.90 -10.41 13.10
N ALA A 128 -7.93 -10.25 14.42
CA ALA A 128 -6.75 -9.90 15.22
C ALA A 128 -5.65 -10.96 15.11
N ASN A 129 -6.00 -12.23 14.93
CA ASN A 129 -5.02 -13.31 14.74
C ASN A 129 -4.46 -13.41 13.32
N ASN A 130 -5.20 -12.96 12.31
CA ASN A 130 -4.88 -13.14 10.89
C ASN A 130 -4.70 -11.82 10.12
N GLY A 131 -4.32 -10.73 10.79
CA GLY A 131 -4.25 -9.40 10.20
C GLY A 131 -3.46 -9.34 8.88
N ASN A 132 -2.33 -10.03 8.80
CA ASN A 132 -1.51 -10.07 7.59
C ASN A 132 -2.22 -10.72 6.39
N ASP A 133 -2.98 -11.80 6.62
CA ASP A 133 -3.68 -12.49 5.55
C ASP A 133 -4.91 -11.70 5.09
N ILE A 134 -5.57 -11.01 6.02
CA ILE A 134 -6.63 -10.05 5.69
C ILE A 134 -6.07 -8.93 4.81
N ILE A 135 -4.93 -8.33 5.17
CA ILE A 135 -4.30 -7.28 4.35
C ILE A 135 -3.95 -7.80 2.95
N LYS A 136 -3.43 -9.02 2.83
CA LYS A 136 -3.12 -9.61 1.52
C LYS A 136 -4.38 -9.83 0.69
N GLU A 137 -5.45 -10.32 1.29
CA GLU A 137 -6.71 -10.63 0.59
C GLU A 137 -7.45 -9.37 0.15
N ILE A 138 -7.66 -8.41 1.06
CA ILE A 138 -8.56 -7.27 0.81
C ILE A 138 -7.85 -5.91 0.80
N GLY A 139 -6.67 -5.80 1.40
CA GLY A 139 -5.88 -4.57 1.50
C GLY A 139 -4.92 -4.32 0.32
N SER A 140 -4.57 -5.35 -0.45
CA SER A 140 -3.62 -5.25 -1.58
C SER A 140 -3.92 -4.11 -2.57
N PRO A 141 -5.17 -3.81 -2.95
CA PRO A 141 -5.47 -2.68 -3.84
C PRO A 141 -5.16 -1.31 -3.23
N MET A 142 -5.29 -1.16 -1.90
CA MET A 142 -4.93 0.09 -1.21
C MET A 142 -3.41 0.31 -1.21
N ILE A 143 -2.63 -0.75 -0.97
CA ILE A 143 -1.17 -0.71 -1.08
C ILE A 143 -0.77 -0.35 -2.51
N LYS A 144 -1.41 -0.97 -3.51
CA LYS A 144 -1.19 -0.64 -4.93
C LYS A 144 -1.41 0.83 -5.22
N ALA A 145 -2.53 1.39 -4.75
CA ALA A 145 -2.87 2.79 -4.96
C ALA A 145 -1.85 3.74 -4.29
N ALA A 146 -1.39 3.41 -3.08
CA ALA A 146 -0.36 4.17 -2.39
C ALA A 146 0.97 4.15 -3.15
N VAL A 147 1.47 2.98 -3.55
CA VAL A 147 2.71 2.84 -4.32
C VAL A 147 2.59 3.56 -5.67
N ALA A 148 1.48 3.41 -6.37
CA ALA A 148 1.25 4.11 -7.64
C ALA A 148 1.28 5.64 -7.49
N ARG A 149 0.72 6.18 -6.40
CA ARG A 149 0.77 7.62 -6.11
C ARG A 149 2.20 8.08 -5.85
N VAL A 150 3.00 7.31 -5.12
CA VAL A 150 4.42 7.60 -4.88
C VAL A 150 5.19 7.57 -6.19
N MET A 151 5.06 6.51 -7.00
CA MET A 151 5.73 6.40 -8.29
C MET A 151 5.38 7.54 -9.25
N LYS A 152 4.13 8.00 -9.25
CA LYS A 152 3.71 9.18 -10.03
C LYS A 152 4.43 10.46 -9.58
N ASN A 153 4.70 10.61 -8.29
CA ASN A 153 5.46 11.75 -7.78
C ASN A 153 6.96 11.65 -8.08
N ILE A 154 7.53 10.44 -7.99
CA ILE A 154 8.92 10.20 -8.40
C ILE A 154 9.11 10.50 -9.89
N GLU A 155 8.17 10.08 -10.74
CA GLU A 155 8.18 10.41 -12.17
C GLU A 155 8.15 11.92 -12.43
N ARG A 156 7.35 12.67 -11.67
CA ARG A 156 7.33 14.13 -11.77
C ARG A 156 8.66 14.76 -11.34
N PHE A 157 9.28 14.21 -10.30
CA PHE A 157 10.59 14.65 -9.82
C PHE A 157 11.68 14.39 -10.87
N PHE A 158 11.76 13.19 -11.43
CA PHE A 158 12.77 12.84 -12.44
C PHE A 158 12.65 13.61 -13.76
N LYS A 159 11.43 14.04 -14.12
CA LYS A 159 11.19 14.93 -15.27
C LYS A 159 11.55 16.39 -15.02
N ALA A 160 11.65 16.79 -13.75
CA ALA A 160 11.91 18.18 -13.36
C ALA A 160 13.38 18.44 -13.07
N ILE A 161 14.15 17.39 -12.77
CA ILE A 161 15.55 17.49 -12.35
C ILE A 161 16.45 16.80 -13.38
N PRO A 162 17.43 17.53 -13.96
CA PRO A 162 18.41 16.96 -14.87
C PRO A 162 19.19 15.80 -14.25
N VAL A 163 19.54 14.80 -15.06
CA VAL A 163 20.29 13.61 -14.62
C VAL A 163 21.61 13.98 -13.96
N GLU A 164 22.31 14.99 -14.48
CA GLU A 164 23.58 15.50 -13.94
C GLU A 164 23.47 16.01 -12.50
N ASP A 165 22.28 16.43 -12.05
CA ASP A 165 22.03 16.87 -10.67
C ASP A 165 21.57 15.72 -9.77
N LEU A 166 21.25 14.54 -10.33
CA LEU A 166 20.77 13.35 -9.62
C LEU A 166 21.88 12.34 -9.30
N ILE A 167 22.98 12.36 -10.05
CA ILE A 167 24.10 11.45 -9.89
C ILE A 167 25.32 12.19 -9.35
N LEU A 168 26.04 11.58 -8.41
CA LEU A 168 27.33 12.08 -7.96
C LEU A 168 28.39 11.65 -8.98
N ASN A 169 29.14 12.62 -9.50
CA ASN A 169 30.28 12.41 -10.39
C ASN A 169 31.45 11.73 -9.67
#